data_AF-A0A1H9WPN5-F1
#
_entry.id   AF-A0A1H9WPN5-F1
#
_cell.length_a   1.000
_cell.length_b   1.000
_cell.length_c   1.000
_cell.angle_alpha   90.00
_cell.angle_beta   90.00
_cell.angle_gamma   90.00
#
_symmetry.space_group_name_H-M   'P 1'
#
loop_
_entity.id
_entity.type
_entity.pdbx_description
1 polymer ?
#
loop_
_entity_poly.entity_id
_entity_poly.type
_entity_poly.pdbx_seq_one_letter_code
_entity_poly.pdbx_strand_id
1 'polypeptide(L)'
;MGPPDRGALGSRRPLWDPQIDGDVPEGLLVLQTPAMWDDGPGVEPMRRALRERSPHRVVEIREPGTAGSLIDADLIEPFYTGVEAVWTDETLDWVVYASHHWTVEVSGTLVPRLKALWPDLDDWRWVAPDWY
;
A
#
# COMPACT_ATOMS: atom_id res chain seq x y z
N MET A 1 -38.16 17.15 35.12
CA MET A 1 -36.73 17.53 35.09
C MET A 1 -35.95 16.23 35.09
N GLY A 2 -35.65 15.70 33.91
CA GLY A 2 -34.91 14.43 33.74
C GLY A 2 -33.40 14.68 33.84
N PRO A 3 -32.59 13.64 34.09
CA PRO A 3 -31.14 13.79 34.10
C PRO A 3 -30.65 14.24 32.72
N PRO A 4 -29.52 14.96 32.63
CA PRO A 4 -28.97 15.35 31.34
C PRO A 4 -28.49 14.10 30.60
N ASP A 5 -29.03 13.89 29.41
CA ASP A 5 -28.56 12.89 28.47
C ASP A 5 -27.11 13.23 28.07
N ARG A 6 -26.17 12.45 28.58
CA ARG A 6 -24.80 12.39 28.06
C ARG A 6 -24.78 11.40 26.89
N GLY A 7 -25.46 11.75 25.81
CA GLY A 7 -25.31 11.14 24.51
C GLY A 7 -23.96 11.56 23.93
N ALA A 8 -22.92 10.85 24.32
CA ALA A 8 -21.55 11.03 23.87
C ALA A 8 -21.45 10.96 22.34
N LEU A 9 -20.65 11.89 21.78
CA LEU A 9 -20.00 11.88 20.48
C LEU A 9 -19.91 10.48 19.85
N GLY A 10 -20.91 10.15 19.04
CA GLY A 10 -20.95 8.93 18.25
C GLY A 10 -20.27 9.13 16.90
N SER A 11 -18.98 9.48 16.88
CA SER A 11 -18.13 9.31 15.69
C SER A 11 -16.98 8.36 16.02
N ARG A 12 -17.32 7.18 16.53
CA ARG A 12 -16.41 6.03 16.45
C ARG A 12 -16.54 5.45 15.04
N ARG A 13 -15.77 5.98 14.09
CA ARG A 13 -15.28 5.15 12.98
C ARG A 13 -13.85 4.73 13.35
N PRO A 14 -13.63 3.60 14.02
CA PRO A 14 -12.33 2.96 13.95
C PRO A 14 -12.37 2.13 12.66
N LEU A 15 -11.69 2.53 11.61
CA LEU A 15 -11.19 1.64 10.55
C LEU A 15 -10.61 2.54 9.47
N TRP A 16 -9.35 2.32 9.20
CA TRP A 16 -8.56 3.10 8.27
C TRP A 16 -8.84 2.49 6.89
N ASP A 17 -9.93 2.89 6.22
CA ASP A 17 -9.91 2.90 4.74
C ASP A 17 -8.56 3.53 4.31
N PRO A 18 -7.92 3.21 3.16
CA PRO A 18 -6.91 4.14 2.63
C PRO A 18 -7.56 5.52 2.76
N GLN A 19 -7.01 6.44 3.58
CA GLN A 19 -7.71 7.64 4.09
C GLN A 19 -7.97 8.65 2.97
N ILE A 20 -8.71 8.21 1.98
CA ILE A 20 -9.07 8.86 0.75
C ILE A 20 -10.58 8.88 0.85
N ASP A 21 -11.09 9.96 1.43
CA ASP A 21 -12.52 10.28 1.48
C ASP A 21 -13.00 10.77 0.09
N GLY A 22 -12.58 10.07 -0.97
CA GLY A 22 -12.71 10.51 -2.37
C GLY A 22 -11.91 9.68 -3.38
N ASP A 23 -11.58 10.29 -4.51
CA ASP A 23 -10.84 9.65 -5.59
C ASP A 23 -9.37 9.42 -5.21
N VAL A 24 -8.80 8.29 -5.65
CA VAL A 24 -7.36 8.02 -5.54
C VAL A 24 -6.58 9.13 -6.24
N PRO A 25 -5.68 9.86 -5.54
CA PRO A 25 -4.92 10.95 -6.13
C PRO A 25 -4.13 10.54 -7.37
N GLU A 26 -3.96 11.48 -8.30
CA GLU A 26 -3.08 11.28 -9.45
C GLU A 26 -1.64 10.99 -8.97
N GLY A 27 -1.05 9.89 -9.44
CA GLY A 27 0.28 9.45 -9.02
C GLY A 27 0.30 8.52 -7.81
N LEU A 28 -0.88 8.14 -7.27
CA LEU A 28 -1.04 7.02 -6.35
C LEU A 28 -1.70 5.83 -7.08
N LEU A 29 -1.21 4.63 -6.84
CA LEU A 29 -1.89 3.38 -7.16
C LEU A 29 -2.32 2.73 -5.85
N VAL A 30 -3.59 2.41 -5.74
CA VAL A 30 -4.10 1.58 -4.64
C VAL A 30 -4.54 0.27 -5.26
N LEU A 31 -3.90 -0.82 -4.86
CA LEU A 31 -4.14 -2.16 -5.38
C LEU A 31 -4.78 -3.02 -4.30
N GLN A 32 -5.64 -3.94 -4.70
CA GLN A 32 -6.14 -4.95 -3.78
C GLN A 32 -5.00 -5.92 -3.43
N THR A 33 -4.88 -6.29 -2.15
CA THR A 33 -3.82 -7.22 -1.68
C THR A 33 -3.73 -8.54 -2.46
N PRO A 34 -4.82 -9.17 -2.95
CA PRO A 34 -4.71 -10.38 -3.77
C PRO A 34 -3.82 -10.24 -5.01
N ALA A 35 -3.64 -9.01 -5.52
CA ALA A 35 -2.73 -8.76 -6.63
C ALA A 35 -1.26 -9.04 -6.29
N MET A 36 -0.91 -8.99 -5.01
CA MET A 36 0.45 -9.06 -4.48
C MET A 36 0.73 -10.34 -3.66
N TRP A 37 -0.18 -11.31 -3.64
CA TRP A 37 0.11 -12.63 -3.07
C TRP A 37 1.16 -13.40 -3.89
N ASP A 38 1.71 -14.47 -3.33
CA ASP A 38 2.79 -15.27 -3.95
C ASP A 38 2.45 -15.76 -5.37
N ASP A 39 1.18 -16.05 -5.64
CA ASP A 39 0.63 -16.45 -6.95
C ASP A 39 -0.12 -15.31 -7.67
N GLY A 40 -0.12 -14.11 -7.09
CA GLY A 40 -0.70 -12.91 -7.66
C GLY A 40 0.10 -12.36 -8.84
N PRO A 41 -0.54 -11.65 -9.78
CA PRO A 41 0.14 -11.17 -10.98
C PRO A 41 1.06 -9.96 -10.74
N GLY A 42 1.03 -9.35 -9.56
CA GLY A 42 1.68 -8.08 -9.26
C GLY A 42 3.10 -8.17 -8.69
N VAL A 43 3.46 -9.29 -8.07
CA VAL A 43 4.76 -9.44 -7.40
C VAL A 43 5.92 -9.35 -8.40
N GLU A 44 5.83 -10.05 -9.53
CA GLU A 44 6.90 -10.02 -10.53
C GLU A 44 7.05 -8.67 -11.23
N PRO A 45 5.98 -8.00 -11.71
CA PRO A 45 6.07 -6.61 -12.18
C PRO A 45 6.67 -5.66 -11.15
N MET A 46 6.33 -5.80 -9.86
CA MET A 46 6.91 -5.01 -8.77
C MET A 46 8.41 -5.24 -8.64
N ARG A 47 8.83 -6.50 -8.50
CA ARG A 47 10.25 -6.87 -8.39
C ARG A 47 11.03 -6.40 -9.62
N ARG A 48 10.49 -6.56 -10.82
CA ARG A 48 11.09 -6.05 -12.04
C ARG A 48 11.24 -4.53 -12.04
N ALA A 49 10.19 -3.80 -11.65
CA ALA A 49 10.23 -2.34 -11.58
C ALA A 49 11.29 -1.84 -10.58
N LEU A 50 11.51 -2.57 -9.49
CA LEU A 50 12.55 -2.29 -8.49
C LEU A 50 13.95 -2.69 -8.98
N ARG A 51 14.10 -3.84 -9.66
CA ARG A 51 15.38 -4.27 -10.26
C ARG A 51 15.87 -3.33 -11.37
N GLU A 52 14.99 -2.65 -12.08
CA GLU A 52 15.40 -1.66 -13.08
C GLU A 52 15.99 -0.38 -12.44
N ARG A 53 15.93 -0.25 -11.11
CA ARG A 53 16.52 0.85 -10.33
C ARG A 53 17.88 0.44 -9.75
N SER A 54 18.76 1.43 -9.57
CA SER A 54 20.03 1.27 -8.85
C SER A 54 20.01 2.12 -7.58
N PRO A 55 20.35 1.57 -6.40
CA PRO A 55 20.73 0.18 -6.15
C PRO A 55 19.54 -0.79 -6.19
N HIS A 56 19.76 -2.07 -6.49
CA HIS A 56 18.75 -3.15 -6.46
C HIS A 56 18.33 -3.56 -5.04
N ARG A 57 18.30 -2.61 -4.10
CA ARG A 57 17.98 -2.85 -2.69
C ARG A 57 16.85 -1.94 -2.27
N VAL A 58 16.03 -2.42 -1.35
CA VAL A 58 14.94 -1.66 -0.76
C VAL A 58 15.10 -1.61 0.75
N VAL A 59 14.75 -0.47 1.33
CA VAL A 59 14.59 -0.30 2.77
C VAL A 59 13.19 -0.77 3.13
N GLU A 60 13.10 -1.82 3.93
CA GLU A 60 11.85 -2.30 4.52
C GLU A 60 11.72 -1.77 5.95
N ILE A 61 10.58 -1.19 6.29
CA ILE A 61 10.22 -0.74 7.64
C ILE A 61 8.92 -1.45 8.02
N ARG A 62 8.90 -2.13 9.18
CA ARG A 62 7.70 -2.84 9.68
C ARG A 62 7.20 -2.25 11.00
N GLU A 63 5.88 -2.13 11.15
CA GLU A 63 5.24 -1.76 12.42
C GLU A 63 5.48 -2.85 13.48
N PRO A 64 5.82 -2.53 14.75
CA PRO A 64 5.77 -1.23 15.45
C PRO A 64 7.09 -0.41 15.44
N GLY A 65 7.84 -0.44 14.35
CA GLY A 65 9.08 0.34 14.23
C GLY A 65 10.33 -0.49 14.51
N THR A 66 10.32 -1.75 14.11
CA THR A 66 11.56 -2.54 14.01
C THR A 66 12.53 -1.79 13.10
N ALA A 67 13.82 -1.76 13.46
CA ALA A 67 14.85 -1.12 12.64
C ALA A 67 14.73 -1.59 11.20
N GLY A 68 14.67 -0.64 10.27
CA GLY A 68 14.47 -0.95 8.86
C GLY A 68 15.58 -1.86 8.34
N SER A 69 15.20 -2.88 7.56
CA SER A 69 16.14 -3.82 6.97
C SER A 69 16.41 -3.43 5.52
N LEU A 70 17.68 -3.41 5.13
CA LEU A 70 18.06 -3.29 3.72
C LEU A 70 18.02 -4.68 3.10
N ILE A 71 17.05 -4.91 2.23
CA ILE A 71 16.84 -6.20 1.56
C ILE A 71 17.05 -6.08 0.05
N ASP A 72 17.28 -7.20 -0.61
CA ASP A 72 17.27 -7.27 -2.08
C ASP A 72 15.85 -7.02 -2.61
N ALA A 73 15.73 -6.34 -3.76
CA ALA A 73 14.46 -6.11 -4.41
C ALA A 73 13.67 -7.41 -4.67
N ASP A 74 14.35 -8.53 -4.90
CA ASP A 74 13.71 -9.83 -5.12
C ASP A 74 13.09 -10.44 -3.86
N LEU A 75 13.41 -9.91 -2.67
CA LEU A 75 12.90 -10.38 -1.38
C LEU A 75 11.69 -9.59 -0.89
N ILE A 76 11.23 -8.58 -1.64
CA ILE A 76 10.05 -7.83 -1.25
C ILE A 76 8.81 -8.74 -1.24
N GLU A 77 8.02 -8.61 -0.17
CA GLU A 77 6.70 -9.21 0.02
C GLU A 77 5.68 -8.06 0.15
N PRO A 78 5.24 -7.45 -0.97
CA PRO A 78 4.50 -6.18 -0.95
C PRO A 78 3.02 -6.40 -0.59
N PHE A 79 2.74 -7.12 0.49
CA PHE A 79 1.41 -7.41 1.00
C PHE A 79 1.44 -7.52 2.53
N TYR A 80 0.26 -7.41 3.15
CA TYR A 80 0.15 -7.48 4.60
C TYR A 80 0.40 -8.91 5.10
N THR A 81 1.46 -9.08 5.91
CA THR A 81 1.85 -10.38 6.48
C THR A 81 1.47 -10.50 7.97
N GLY A 82 0.49 -9.72 8.44
CA GLY A 82 0.14 -9.61 9.86
C GLY A 82 0.76 -8.40 10.58
N VAL A 83 1.64 -7.66 9.90
CA VAL A 83 2.14 -6.34 10.31
C VAL A 83 2.16 -5.43 9.10
N GLU A 84 1.90 -4.14 9.30
CA GLU A 84 2.04 -3.17 8.22
C GLU A 84 3.51 -2.95 7.89
N ALA A 85 3.76 -2.68 6.61
CA ALA A 85 5.11 -2.53 6.10
C ALA A 85 5.18 -1.43 5.04
N VAL A 86 6.29 -0.71 5.06
CA VAL A 86 6.66 0.32 4.11
C VAL A 86 7.97 -0.08 3.44
N TRP A 87 8.03 0.00 2.11
CA TRP A 87 9.25 -0.16 1.34
C TRP A 87 9.55 1.12 0.57
N THR A 88 10.83 1.51 0.59
CA THR A 88 11.33 2.69 -0.13
C THR A 88 12.85 2.57 -0.34
N ASP A 89 13.52 3.64 -0.76
CA ASP A 89 14.97 3.77 -0.78
C ASP A 89 15.39 5.11 -0.13
N GLU A 90 16.68 5.41 -0.16
CA GLU A 90 17.25 6.66 0.39
C GLU A 90 16.80 7.95 -0.31
N THR A 91 16.22 7.85 -1.51
CA THR A 91 15.71 9.01 -2.27
C THR A 91 14.32 9.42 -1.81
N LEU A 92 13.54 8.46 -1.29
CA LEU A 92 12.11 8.61 -0.98
C LEU A 92 11.26 9.05 -2.20
N ASP A 93 11.76 8.85 -3.43
CA ASP A 93 11.05 9.18 -4.68
C ASP A 93 9.92 8.19 -5.02
N TRP A 94 9.77 7.14 -4.22
CA TRP A 94 8.70 6.16 -4.32
C TRP A 94 8.48 5.51 -2.95
N VAL A 95 7.25 5.05 -2.73
CA VAL A 95 6.88 4.29 -1.55
C VAL A 95 5.95 3.16 -1.97
N VAL A 96 6.14 1.99 -1.37
CA VAL A 96 5.14 0.93 -1.32
C VAL A 96 4.70 0.77 0.13
N TYR A 97 3.40 0.72 0.38
CA TYR A 97 2.85 0.52 1.71
C TYR A 97 1.80 -0.59 1.67
N ALA A 98 1.94 -1.58 2.54
CA ALA A 98 0.96 -2.65 2.71
C ALA A 98 0.27 -2.51 4.06
N SER A 99 -1.05 -2.44 4.03
CA SER A 99 -1.89 -2.16 5.20
C SER A 99 -2.74 -3.37 5.61
N HIS A 100 -3.15 -3.40 6.88
CA HIS A 100 -4.11 -4.38 7.40
C HIS A 100 -5.52 -4.29 6.78
N HIS A 101 -5.77 -3.30 5.93
CA HIS A 101 -7.02 -3.13 5.18
C HIS A 101 -7.04 -3.83 3.83
N TRP A 102 -6.12 -4.75 3.59
CA TRP A 102 -6.05 -5.52 2.36
C TRP A 102 -5.83 -4.66 1.10
N THR A 103 -5.06 -3.59 1.27
CA THR A 103 -4.59 -2.72 0.20
C THR A 103 -3.07 -2.68 0.16
N VAL A 104 -2.56 -2.42 -1.04
CA VAL A 104 -1.16 -2.10 -1.31
C VAL A 104 -1.12 -0.79 -2.06
N GLU A 105 -0.51 0.21 -1.45
CA GLU A 105 -0.40 1.55 -1.98
C GLU A 105 1.00 1.73 -2.60
N VAL A 106 1.05 2.26 -3.81
CA VAL A 106 2.30 2.54 -4.53
C VAL A 106 2.29 3.97 -5.02
N SER A 107 3.34 4.72 -4.72
CA SER A 107 3.45 6.13 -5.07
C SER A 107 4.77 6.47 -5.77
N GLY A 108 4.79 7.67 -6.36
CA GLY A 108 6.00 8.27 -6.91
C GLY A 108 6.49 7.59 -8.18
N THR A 109 7.80 7.53 -8.35
CA THR A 109 8.46 7.09 -9.60
C THR A 109 8.18 5.63 -9.97
N LEU A 110 7.68 4.81 -9.04
CA LEU A 110 7.33 3.41 -9.27
C LEU A 110 5.99 3.23 -10.00
N VAL A 111 5.05 4.16 -9.83
CA VAL A 111 3.72 4.12 -10.46
C VAL A 111 3.78 4.05 -12.00
N PRO A 112 4.46 4.96 -12.72
CA PRO A 112 4.51 4.89 -14.18
C PRO A 112 5.25 3.63 -14.68
N ARG A 113 6.18 3.08 -13.89
CA ARG A 113 6.89 1.84 -14.24
C ARG A 113 5.99 0.62 -14.13
N LEU A 114 5.23 0.50 -13.04
CA LEU A 114 4.24 -0.56 -12.88
C LEU A 114 3.20 -0.52 -13.99
N LYS A 115 2.66 0.65 -14.32
CA LYS A 115 1.72 0.82 -15.44
C LYS A 115 2.29 0.36 -16.79
N ALA A 116 3.60 0.46 -17.00
CA ALA A 116 4.24 0.02 -18.23
C ALA A 116 4.55 -1.50 -18.25
N LEU A 117 4.75 -2.11 -17.08
CA LEU A 117 5.19 -3.50 -16.93
C LEU A 117 4.04 -4.48 -16.66
N TRP A 118 2.87 -3.98 -16.24
CA TRP A 118 1.73 -4.79 -15.82
C TRP A 118 0.50 -4.48 -16.70
N PRO A 119 0.25 -5.26 -17.76
CA PRO A 119 -0.78 -4.99 -18.76
C PRO A 119 -2.21 -4.89 -18.19
N ASP A 120 -2.54 -5.75 -17.22
CA ASP A 120 -3.88 -5.85 -16.64
C ASP A 120 -3.96 -5.19 -15.25
N LEU A 121 -3.05 -4.25 -14.94
CA LEU A 121 -2.98 -3.59 -13.63
C LEU A 121 -4.30 -2.97 -13.19
N ASP A 122 -5.07 -2.44 -14.15
CA ASP A 122 -6.31 -1.72 -13.87
C ASP A 122 -7.40 -2.64 -13.30
N ASP A 123 -7.35 -3.95 -13.58
CA ASP A 123 -8.27 -4.94 -13.01
C ASP A 123 -8.02 -5.19 -11.51
N TRP A 124 -6.85 -4.80 -11.00
CA TRP A 124 -6.43 -5.00 -9.62
C TRP A 124 -6.52 -3.75 -8.76
N ARG A 125 -6.98 -2.63 -9.33
CA ARG A 125 -7.16 -1.39 -8.58
C ARG A 125 -8.21 -1.59 -7.51
N TRP A 126 -7.93 -1.05 -6.33
CA TRP A 126 -8.94 -0.90 -5.31
C TRP A 126 -10.03 0.04 -5.82
N VAL A 127 -11.28 -0.33 -5.56
CA VAL A 127 -12.46 0.48 -5.86
C VAL A 127 -13.12 0.76 -4.52
N ALA A 128 -13.42 2.03 -4.28
CA ALA A 128 -14.13 2.43 -3.08
C ALA A 128 -15.46 1.67 -3.00
N PRO A 129 -15.82 1.14 -1.82
CA PRO A 129 -17.13 0.54 -1.64
C PRO A 129 -18.24 1.57 -1.93
N ASP A 130 -19.30 1.13 -2.60
CA ASP A 130 -20.42 1.96 -3.04
C ASP A 130 -21.38 2.38 -1.92
N TRP A 131 -21.11 2.01 -0.67
CA TRP A 131 -21.97 2.24 0.49
C TRP A 131 -21.63 3.49 1.32
N TYR A 132 -21.06 4.52 0.70
CA TYR A 132 -20.83 5.85 1.30
C TYR A 132 -21.99 6.83 1.12
#